data_AF-U2PV53-F1
#
_entry.id   AF-U2PV53-F1
#
_cell.length_a   1.000
_cell.length_b   1.000
_cell.length_c   1.000
_cell.angle_alpha   90.00
_cell.angle_beta   90.00
_cell.angle_gamma   90.00
#
_symmetry.space_group_name_H-M   'P 1'
#
loop_
_entity.id
_entity.type
_entity.pdbx_description
1 polymer ?
#
loop_
_entity_poly.entity_id
_entity_poly.type
_entity_poly.pdbx_seq_one_letter_code
_entity_poly.pdbx_strand_id
1 'polypeptide(L)' 'MLIDNTFIKPHDFNLKIKFESILQGLEFAFGYGNDIEIIEPTEAISIIKKKALEVADLY' A
#
# COMPACT_ATOMS: atom_id res chain seq x y z
N MET A 1 -15.76 36.11 11.47
CA MET A 1 -15.30 35.71 10.12
C MET A 1 -15.26 34.20 10.13
N LEU A 2 -16.29 33.56 9.60
CA LEU A 2 -16.37 32.10 9.47
C LEU A 2 -15.57 31.74 8.21
N ILE A 3 -14.49 30.99 8.37
CA ILE A 3 -13.80 30.39 7.23
C ILE A 3 -14.58 29.12 6.91
N ASP A 4 -15.51 29.26 5.97
CA ASP A 4 -16.28 28.16 5.40
C ASP A 4 -15.58 27.75 4.10
N ASN A 5 -14.59 26.87 4.21
CA ASN A 5 -13.97 26.17 3.08
C ASN A 5 -13.63 24.75 3.56
N THR A 6 -14.66 23.97 3.85
CA THR A 6 -14.51 22.53 4.08
C THR A 6 -14.24 21.86 2.73
N PHE A 7 -12.99 21.86 2.28
CA PHE A 7 -12.57 21.00 1.17
C PHE A 7 -12.42 19.56 1.69
N ILE A 8 -13.48 18.79 1.46
CA ILE A 8 -13.54 17.34 1.59
C ILE A 8 -12.70 16.70 0.48
N LYS A 9 -11.63 16.02 0.89
CA LYS A 9 -11.05 14.81 0.26
C LYS A 9 -10.22 14.12 1.35
N PRO A 10 -10.45 12.84 1.69
CA PRO A 10 -9.52 12.13 2.58
C PRO A 10 -8.19 12.12 1.83
N HIS A 11 -7.18 12.79 2.37
CA HIS A 11 -5.91 12.94 1.66
C HIS A 11 -5.19 11.61 1.74
N ASP A 12 -5.25 10.84 0.64
CA ASP A 12 -4.23 9.84 0.36
C ASP A 12 -2.88 10.56 0.45
N PHE A 13 -1.99 10.06 1.29
CA PHE A 13 -0.66 10.64 1.49
C PHE A 13 0.40 9.60 1.17
N ASN A 14 1.49 10.05 0.53
CA ASN A 14 2.61 9.19 0.21
C ASN A 14 3.53 9.08 1.42
N LEU A 15 3.77 7.85 1.88
CA LEU A 15 4.72 7.55 2.95
C LEU A 15 5.93 6.83 2.38
N LYS A 16 7.13 7.39 2.61
CA LYS A 16 8.38 6.72 2.27
C LYS A 16 8.93 5.99 3.49
N ILE A 17 8.76 4.67 3.50
CA ILE A 17 9.27 3.80 4.57
C ILE A 17 10.52 3.09 4.06
N LYS A 18 11.56 3.01 4.90
CA LYS A 18 12.75 2.21 4.63
C LYS A 18 12.65 0.89 5.38
N PHE A 19 12.77 -0.21 4.65
CA PHE A 19 12.85 -1.56 5.20
C PHE A 19 14.25 -2.14 4.95
N GLU A 20 14.67 -3.08 5.79
CA GLU A 20 15.95 -3.77 5.63
C GLU A 20 15.93 -4.78 4.46
N SER A 21 14.73 -5.20 4.03
CA SER A 21 14.52 -6.03 2.84
C SER A 21 13.18 -5.75 2.17
N ILE A 22 13.06 -6.09 0.89
CA ILE A 22 11.79 -5.97 0.14
C ILE A 22 10.71 -6.83 0.80
N LEU A 23 11.05 -8.04 1.25
CA LEU A 23 10.09 -8.97 1.87
C LEU A 23 9.42 -8.35 3.11
N GLN A 24 10.18 -7.67 3.96
CA GLN A 24 9.64 -6.98 5.13
C GLN A 24 8.62 -5.90 4.75
N GLY A 25 8.87 -5.14 3.69
CA GLY A 25 7.93 -4.15 3.18
C GLY A 25 6.68 -4.77 2.57
N LEU A 26 6.82 -5.92 1.91
CA LEU A 26 5.68 -6.68 1.38
C LEU A 26 4.81 -7.25 2.51
N GLU A 27 5.40 -7.85 3.55
CA GLU A 27 4.67 -8.37 4.72
C GLU A 27 3.93 -7.26 5.44
N PHE A 28 4.57 -6.11 5.61
CA PHE A 28 3.91 -4.91 6.10
C PHE A 28 2.68 -4.59 5.24
N ALA A 29 2.84 -4.51 3.91
CA ALA A 29 1.73 -4.18 3.02
C ALA A 29 0.59 -5.20 3.01
N PHE A 30 0.92 -6.49 3.07
CA PHE A 30 -0.07 -7.55 3.22
C PHE A 30 -0.90 -7.40 4.49
N GLY A 31 -0.30 -6.92 5.58
CA GLY A 31 -1.01 -6.69 6.85
C GLY A 31 -2.11 -5.63 6.78
N TYR A 32 -2.02 -4.68 5.84
CA TYR A 32 -3.00 -3.59 5.66
C TYR A 32 -3.98 -3.84 4.49
N GLY A 33 -3.79 -4.89 3.70
CA GLY A 33 -4.68 -5.24 2.60
C GLY A 33 -4.89 -4.09 1.61
N ASN A 34 -6.12 -3.63 1.44
CA ASN A 34 -6.50 -2.59 0.48
C ASN A 34 -6.30 -1.15 1.01
N ASP A 35 -5.89 -0.98 2.26
CA ASP A 35 -5.72 0.36 2.86
C ASP A 35 -4.40 1.03 2.42
N ILE A 36 -3.48 0.28 1.82
CA ILE A 36 -2.22 0.82 1.32
C ILE A 36 -1.90 0.30 -0.09
N GLU A 37 -1.22 1.14 -0.86
CA GLU A 37 -0.70 0.80 -2.19
C GLU A 37 0.83 0.93 -2.20
N ILE A 38 1.52 -0.06 -2.77
CA ILE A 38 2.95 0.04 -3.03
C ILE A 38 3.15 0.76 -4.36
N ILE A 39 3.72 1.97 -4.29
CA ILE A 39 4.07 2.76 -5.48
C ILE A 39 5.47 2.39 -6.00
N GLU A 40 6.42 2.18 -5.09
CA GLU A 40 7.81 1.81 -5.41
C GLU A 40 8.42 0.89 -4.33
N PRO A 41 9.43 0.07 -4.68
CA PRO A 41 9.94 -0.17 -6.05
C PRO A 41 9.02 -1.06 -6.88
N THR A 42 9.03 -0.93 -8.21
CA THR A 42 8.12 -1.68 -9.12
C THR A 42 8.25 -3.20 -9.00
N GLU A 43 9.43 -3.72 -8.64
CA GLU A 43 9.64 -5.14 -8.39
C GLU A 43 8.73 -5.66 -7.25
N ALA A 44 8.55 -4.87 -6.19
CA ALA A 44 7.68 -5.21 -5.08
C ALA A 44 6.22 -5.40 -5.52
N ILE A 45 5.75 -4.60 -6.49
CA ILE A 45 4.40 -4.70 -7.06
C ILE A 45 4.21 -6.07 -7.75
N SER A 46 5.20 -6.53 -8.51
CA SER A 46 5.16 -7.83 -9.20
C SER A 46 5.11 -8.99 -8.19
N ILE A 47 5.92 -8.92 -7.13
CA ILE A 47 5.95 -9.95 -6.09
C ILE A 47 4.62 -10.04 -5.34
N ILE A 48 4.02 -8.89 -4.99
CA ILE A 48 2.72 -8.87 -4.29
C ILE A 48 1.62 -9.45 -5.15
N LYS A 49 1.58 -9.13 -6.45
CA LYS A 49 0.60 -9.68 -7.38
C LYS A 49 0.73 -11.20 -7.50
N LYS A 50 1.96 -11.71 -7.59
CA LYS A 50 2.21 -13.15 -7.62
C LYS A 50 1.73 -13.84 -6.35
N LYS A 51 2.08 -13.30 -5.17
CA LYS A 51 1.63 -13.85 -3.88
C LYS A 51 0.11 -13.79 -3.71
N ALA A 52 -0.53 -12.72 -4.15
CA ALA A 52 -1.98 -12.59 -4.09
C ALA A 52 -2.68 -13.63 -4.99
N LEU A 53 -2.15 -13.89 -6.18
CA LEU A 53 -2.65 -14.95 -7.07
C LEU A 53 -2.46 -16.35 -6.45
N GLU A 54 -1.31 -16.62 -5.85
CA GLU A 54 -1.06 -17.89 -5.13
C GLU A 54 -2.08 -18.12 -4.00
N VAL A 55 -2.53 -17.07 -3.31
CA VAL A 55 -3.59 -17.17 -2.29
C VAL A 55 -4.97 -17.34 -2.92
N ALA A 56 -5.25 -16.65 -4.03
CA ALA A 56 -6.53 -16.78 -4.73
C ALA A 56 -6.74 -18.19 -5.29
N ASP A 57 -5.69 -18.85 -5.77
CA ASP A 57 -5.74 -20.23 -6.30
C ASP A 57 -6.02 -21.29 -5.20
N LEU A 58 -5.95 -20.92 -3.92
CA LEU A 58 -6.23 -21.84 -2.80
C LEU A 58 -7.72 -21.90 -2.41
N TYR A 59 -8.57 -21.03 -2.95
CA TYR A 59 -10.00 -20.91 -2.62
C TYR A 59 -10.90 -21.09 -3.84
#